data_AF-A0A931WEY2-F1
#
_entry.id   AF-A0A931WEY2-F1
#
_cell.length_a   1.000
_cell.length_b   1.000
_cell.length_c   1.000
_cell.angle_alpha   90.00
_cell.angle_beta   90.00
_cell.angle_gamma   90.00
#
_symmetry.space_group_name_H-M   'P 1'
#
loop_
_entity.id
_entity.type
_entity.pdbx_description
1 polymer ?
#
loop_
_entity_poly.entity_id
_entity_poly.type
_entity_poly.pdbx_seq_one_letter_code
_entity_poly.pdbx_strand_id
1 'polypeptide(L)'
;MPKKFLTVKEVARLLNVTPLTVRNWDTKGKLMAHRHPLNNYRLYKVEELEELMKELEISKVAVKVPKSVQPPTKSGVRKLKIDVL
;
A
#
# COMPACT_ATOMS: atom_id res chain seq x y z
N MET A 1 3.56 -20.77 -12.13
CA MET A 1 4.65 -19.77 -12.06
C MET A 1 4.24 -18.67 -11.09
N PRO A 2 5.12 -18.19 -10.20
CA PRO A 2 4.80 -17.08 -9.31
C PRO A 2 4.59 -15.79 -10.12
N LYS A 3 3.62 -14.97 -9.72
CA LYS A 3 3.40 -13.64 -10.32
C LYS A 3 4.63 -12.78 -10.03
N LYS A 4 5.27 -12.24 -11.07
CA LYS A 4 6.45 -11.37 -10.92
C LYS A 4 6.11 -9.94 -10.50
N PHE A 5 4.89 -9.51 -10.81
CA PHE A 5 4.41 -8.16 -10.55
C PHE A 5 3.09 -8.18 -9.78
N LEU A 6 2.96 -7.24 -8.84
CA LEU A 6 1.77 -7.03 -8.02
C LEU A 6 1.23 -5.63 -8.21
N THR A 7 -0.09 -5.51 -8.22
CA THR A 7 -0.80 -4.23 -8.21
C THR A 7 -0.79 -3.60 -6.83
N VAL A 8 -1.02 -2.29 -6.76
CA VAL A 8 -1.18 -1.54 -5.49
C VAL A 8 -2.11 -2.25 -4.48
N LYS A 9 -3.22 -2.85 -4.97
CA LYS A 9 -4.19 -3.54 -4.11
C LYS A 9 -3.63 -4.85 -3.55
N GLU A 10 -2.89 -5.60 -4.36
CA GLU A 10 -2.24 -6.85 -3.93
C GLU A 10 -1.13 -6.55 -2.93
N VAL A 11 -0.28 -5.55 -3.19
CA VAL A 11 0.77 -5.08 -2.27
C VAL A 11 0.17 -4.64 -0.93
N ALA A 12 -0.89 -3.83 -0.97
CA ALA A 12 -1.57 -3.36 0.24
C ALA A 12 -2.11 -4.52 1.08
N ARG A 13 -2.68 -5.55 0.44
CA ARG A 13 -3.18 -6.74 1.12
C ARG A 13 -2.03 -7.56 1.71
N LEU A 14 -0.93 -7.72 0.98
CA LEU A 14 0.24 -8.50 1.42
C LEU A 14 0.90 -7.87 2.65
N LEU A 15 1.10 -6.55 2.63
CA LEU A 15 1.76 -5.81 3.70
C LEU A 15 0.81 -5.36 4.82
N ASN A 16 -0.48 -5.70 4.70
CA ASN A 16 -1.54 -5.30 5.62
C ASN A 16 -1.58 -3.76 5.86
N VAL A 17 -1.44 -2.99 4.79
CA VAL A 17 -1.51 -1.53 4.78
C VAL A 17 -2.62 -1.06 3.85
N THR A 18 -2.94 0.24 3.85
CA THR A 18 -3.91 0.78 2.91
C THR A 18 -3.29 0.95 1.51
N PRO A 19 -4.08 0.86 0.41
CA PRO A 19 -3.60 1.21 -0.92
C PRO A 19 -3.04 2.64 -1.03
N LEU A 20 -3.53 3.56 -0.19
CA LEU A 20 -3.01 4.93 -0.12
C LEU A 20 -1.58 4.94 0.44
N THR A 21 -1.29 4.15 1.46
CA THR A 21 0.06 4.00 2.02
C THR A 21 1.05 3.54 0.95
N VAL A 22 0.68 2.56 0.13
CA VAL A 22 1.54 2.07 -0.97
C VAL A 22 1.78 3.16 -2.01
N ARG A 23 0.76 3.94 -2.38
CA ARG A 23 0.92 5.10 -3.28
C ARG A 23 1.80 6.18 -2.68
N ASN A 24 1.71 6.41 -1.37
CA ASN A 24 2.56 7.38 -0.67
C ASN A 24 4.02 6.90 -0.61
N TRP A 25 4.28 5.60 -0.58
CA TRP A 25 5.64 5.08 -0.68
C TRP A 25 6.21 5.23 -2.09
N ASP A 26 5.38 5.07 -3.12
CA ASP A 26 5.74 5.39 -4.52
C ASP A 26 6.12 6.86 -4.68
N THR A 27 5.29 7.79 -4.19
CA THR A 27 5.63 9.22 -4.29
C THR A 27 6.86 9.63 -3.48
N LYS A 28 7.15 8.92 -2.39
CA LYS A 28 8.36 9.14 -1.57
C LYS A 28 9.60 8.40 -2.09
N GLY A 29 9.49 7.63 -3.17
CA GLY A 29 10.60 6.83 -3.70
C GLY A 29 11.00 5.63 -2.85
N LYS A 30 10.24 5.28 -1.81
CA LYS A 30 10.48 4.10 -0.97
C LYS A 30 10.13 2.79 -1.68
N LEU A 31 9.26 2.86 -2.68
CA LEU A 31 8.76 1.70 -3.41
C LEU A 31 8.59 2.13 -4.88
N MET A 32 9.43 1.65 -5.78
CA MET A 32 9.44 2.13 -7.17
C MET A 32 8.35 1.45 -8.00
N ALA A 33 7.33 2.19 -8.43
CA ALA A 33 6.30 1.65 -9.31
C ALA A 33 6.81 1.48 -10.75
N HIS A 34 6.79 0.25 -11.24
CA HIS A 34 6.87 -0.06 -12.66
C HIS A 34 5.53 0.31 -13.31
N ARG A 35 5.58 1.15 -14.35
CA ARG A 35 4.38 1.60 -15.05
C ARG A 35 4.10 0.68 -16.23
N HIS A 36 2.89 0.15 -16.29
CA HIS A 36 2.46 -0.64 -17.43
C HIS A 36 2.34 0.25 -18.69
N PRO A 37 2.92 -0.14 -19.84
CA PRO A 37 3.05 0.75 -21.00
C PRO A 37 1.70 1.18 -21.60
N LEU A 38 0.67 0.33 -21.51
CA LEU A 38 -0.62 0.61 -22.14
C LEU A 38 -1.62 1.40 -21.28
N ASN A 39 -1.54 1.31 -19.95
CA ASN A 39 -2.57 1.85 -19.05
C ASN A 39 -1.98 2.57 -17.82
N ASN A 40 -0.66 2.68 -17.74
CA ASN A 40 0.07 3.38 -16.69
C ASN A 40 -0.27 2.91 -15.26
N TYR A 41 -0.76 1.68 -15.11
CA TYR A 41 -0.95 1.11 -13.78
C TYR A 41 0.38 0.91 -13.08
N ARG A 42 0.36 1.16 -11.77
CA ARG A 42 1.49 0.92 -10.87
C ARG A 42 1.58 -0.57 -10.58
N LEU A 43 2.69 -1.15 -10.97
CA LEU A 43 3.09 -2.52 -10.71
C LEU A 43 4.35 -2.52 -9.86
N TYR A 44 4.47 -3.49 -8.98
CA TYR A 44 5.62 -3.64 -8.09
C TYR A 44 6.18 -5.04 -8.21
N LYS A 45 7.50 -5.16 -8.26
CA LYS A 45 8.14 -6.48 -8.30
C LYS A 45 8.04 -7.15 -6.95
N VAL A 46 7.86 -8.47 -6.96
CA VAL A 46 7.84 -9.25 -5.71
C VAL A 46 9.18 -9.14 -4.97
N GLU A 47 10.30 -9.14 -5.69
CA GLU A 47 11.66 -9.02 -5.14
C GLU A 47 11.84 -7.71 -4.34
N GLU A 48 11.41 -6.57 -4.88
CA GLU A 48 11.47 -5.27 -4.20
C GLU A 48 10.59 -5.24 -2.94
N LEU A 49 9.46 -5.96 -2.96
CA LEU A 49 8.60 -6.09 -1.78
C LEU A 49 9.25 -6.95 -0.69
N GLU A 50 9.95 -8.01 -1.05
CA GLU A 50 10.66 -8.87 -0.09
C GLU A 50 11.78 -8.10 0.61
N GLU A 51 12.52 -7.26 -0.12
CA GLU A 51 13.52 -6.35 0.44
C GLU A 51 12.87 -5.35 1.40
N LEU A 52 11.76 -4.73 0.99
CA LEU A 52 11.02 -3.81 1.84
C LEU A 52 10.48 -4.49 3.11
N MET A 53 10.00 -5.74 3.00
CA MET A 53 9.53 -6.50 4.17
C MET A 53 10.66 -6.73 5.16
N LYS A 54 11.86 -7.10 4.69
CA LYS A 54 13.05 -7.25 5.54
C LYS A 54 13.39 -5.93 6.24
N GLU A 55 13.41 -4.81 5.51
CA GLU A 55 13.66 -3.49 6.08
C GLU A 55 12.62 -3.12 7.15
N LEU A 56 11.33 -3.40 6.88
CA LEU A 56 10.24 -3.15 7.82
C LEU A 56 10.33 -4.04 9.06
N GLU A 57 10.70 -5.30 8.94
CA GLU A 57 10.92 -6.20 10.09
C GLU A 57 12.06 -5.72 10.99
N ILE A 58 13.19 -5.30 10.40
CA ILE A 58 14.31 -4.70 11.13
C ILE A 58 13.84 -3.44 11.87
N SER A 59 13.03 -2.60 11.23
CA SER A 59 12.47 -1.39 11.85
C SER A 59 11.50 -1.68 13.01
N LYS A 60 10.73 -2.78 12.94
CA LYS A 60 9.81 -3.22 14.01
C LYS A 60 10.55 -3.74 15.25
N VAL A 61 11.73 -4.33 15.07
CA VAL A 61 12.58 -4.75 16.21
C VAL A 61 13.09 -3.53 16.99
N ALA A 62 13.44 -2.45 16.30
CA ALA A 62 13.85 -1.18 16.93
C ALA A 62 12.67 -0.42 17.57
N VAL A 63 11.44 -0.66 17.12
CA VAL A 63 10.23 0.06 17.53
C VAL A 63 9.22 -0.95 18.10
N LYS A 64 9.41 -1.38 19.35
CA LYS A 64 8.35 -2.10 20.10
C LYS A 64 7.08 -1.25 20.12
N VAL A 65 6.11 -1.55 19.25
CA VAL A 65 4.73 -1.05 19.35
C VAL A 65 3.77 -2.26 19.37
N PRO A 66 2.91 -2.38 20.40
CA PRO A 66 1.98 -3.49 20.51
C PRO A 66 0.73 -3.30 19.65
N LYS A 67 0.33 -4.42 19.05
CA LYS A 67 -1.05 -4.87 18.72
C LYS A 67 -1.84 -4.16 17.60
N SER A 68 -1.98 -4.91 16.49
CA SER A 68 -3.09 -4.95 15.53
C SER A 68 -3.62 -3.62 14.98
N VAL A 69 -3.00 -3.11 13.91
CA VAL A 69 -3.66 -2.16 13.01
C VAL A 69 -4.54 -2.96 12.04
N GLN A 70 -5.78 -3.22 12.44
CA GLN A 70 -6.81 -3.66 11.50
C GLN A 70 -7.03 -2.52 10.47
N PRO A 71 -7.25 -2.83 9.18
CA PRO A 71 -7.58 -1.80 8.20
C PRO A 71 -8.79 -1.00 8.71
N PRO A 72 -8.79 0.35 8.58
CA PRO A 72 -9.91 1.15 9.05
C PRO A 72 -11.20 0.60 8.42
N THR A 73 -12.09 0.11 9.27
CA THR A 73 -13.46 -0.22 8.90
C THR A 73 -14.04 1.04 8.24
N LYS A 74 -14.66 0.86 7.07
CA LYS A 74 -15.16 1.96 6.24
C LYS A 74 -15.94 2.96 7.11
N SER A 75 -15.37 4.13 7.36
CA SER A 75 -16.10 5.22 8.01
C SER A 75 -17.19 5.67 7.04
N GLY A 76 -18.44 5.64 7.52
CA GLY A 76 -19.61 6.04 6.74
C GLY A 76 -19.40 7.42 6.13
N VAL A 77 -19.48 7.51 4.81
CA VAL A 77 -19.47 8.77 4.09
C VAL A 77 -20.69 9.57 4.54
N ARG A 78 -20.48 10.63 5.33
CA ARG A 78 -21.54 11.62 5.57
C ARG A 78 -21.78 12.36 4.25
N LYS A 79 -22.87 12.03 3.55
CA LYS A 79 -23.36 12.84 2.44
C LYS A 79 -23.66 14.24 2.98
N LEU A 80 -22.93 15.25 2.52
CA LEU A 80 -23.36 16.64 2.62
C LEU A 80 -24.59 16.78 1.70
N LYS A 81 -25.75 17.06 2.27
CA LYS A 81 -26.91 17.53 1.51
C LYS A 81 -26.66 19.01 1.24
N ILE A 82 -26.38 19.35 -0.01
CA ILE A 82 -26.38 20.73 -0.47
C ILE A 82 -27.80 20.96 -0.98
N ASP A 83 -28.60 21.66 -0.18
CA ASP A 83 -29.87 22.19 -0.66
C ASP A 83 -29.54 23.47 -1.43
N VAL A 84 -29.65 23.40 -2.76
CA VAL A 84 -29.57 24.57 -3.63
C VAL A 84 -30.95 25.23 -3.60
N LEU A 85 -30.98 26.50 -3.21
CA LEU A 85 -32.14 27.41 -3.26
C LEU A 85 -32.55 27.72 -4.70
#